data_AF-A0A151BVU0-F1
#
_entry.id   AF-A0A151BVU0-F1
#
_cell.length_a   1.000
_cell.length_b   1.000
_cell.length_c   1.000
_cell.angle_alpha   90.00
_cell.angle_beta   90.00
_cell.angle_gamma   90.00
#
_symmetry.space_group_name_H-M   'P 1'
#
loop_
_entity.id
_entity.type
_entity.pdbx_description
1 polymer ?
#
loop_
_entity_poly.entity_id
_entity_poly.type
_entity_poly.pdbx_seq_one_letter_code
_entity_poly.pdbx_strand_id
1 'polypeptide(L)'
;MAEKETQHRIAEDLAAGDVAMARQRLRGLVGSYPERQDLRLQLADLYRREGHAGQAGRWSFLAEDADPEELAAFARDYPDPVLRMRVVGWRAAESDATPVVAERLAQLRAEAERAEGHALAWEHSGDPDFEQSRWEKALEVVGISAFMLVLALMAIGGVSFVIQGVKTVAAWFD
;
A
#
# COMPACT_ATOMS: atom_id res chain seq x y z
N MET A 1 -3.20 -12.44 -25.57
CA MET A 1 -2.01 -11.83 -26.20
C MET A 1 -1.34 -10.80 -25.29
N ALA A 2 -2.09 -9.98 -24.54
CA ALA A 2 -1.54 -8.93 -23.67
C ALA A 2 -0.63 -9.41 -22.50
N GLU A 3 -0.85 -10.59 -21.91
CA GLU A 3 -0.03 -11.11 -20.80
C GLU A 3 1.41 -11.40 -21.24
N LYS A 4 1.59 -12.20 -22.30
CA LYS A 4 2.92 -12.56 -22.82
C LYS A 4 3.71 -11.33 -23.27
N GLU A 5 3.03 -10.37 -23.90
CA GLU A 5 3.62 -9.10 -24.29
C GLU A 5 4.05 -8.25 -23.08
N THR A 6 3.28 -8.28 -21.99
CA THR A 6 3.65 -7.58 -20.75
C THR A 6 4.81 -8.26 -20.04
N GLN A 7 4.86 -9.59 -20.01
CA GLN A 7 6.02 -10.33 -19.49
C GLN A 7 7.29 -10.06 -20.32
N HIS A 8 7.17 -9.95 -21.65
CA HIS A 8 8.29 -9.60 -22.51
C HIS A 8 8.84 -8.21 -22.17
N ARG A 9 7.95 -7.21 -22.02
CA ARG A 9 8.36 -5.85 -21.61
C ARG A 9 8.98 -5.81 -20.21
N ILE A 10 8.46 -6.60 -19.26
CA ILE A 10 9.08 -6.73 -17.92
C ILE A 10 10.51 -7.26 -18.05
N ALA A 11 10.75 -8.26 -18.91
CA ALA A 11 12.09 -8.80 -19.14
C ALA A 11 13.02 -7.76 -19.80
N GLU A 12 12.52 -6.96 -20.74
CA GLU A 12 13.27 -5.86 -21.35
C GLU A 12 13.64 -4.78 -20.33
N ASP A 13 12.68 -4.35 -19.50
CA ASP A 13 12.89 -3.36 -18.44
C ASP A 13 13.95 -3.86 -17.44
N LEU A 14 13.87 -5.13 -17.02
CA LEU A 14 14.87 -5.75 -16.14
C LEU A 14 16.25 -5.84 -16.80
N ALA A 15 16.32 -6.17 -18.09
CA ALA A 15 17.59 -6.22 -18.84
C ALA A 15 18.21 -4.82 -19.01
N ALA A 16 17.39 -3.78 -19.12
CA ALA A 16 17.80 -2.39 -19.16
C ALA A 16 18.16 -1.81 -17.77
N GLY A 17 17.88 -2.55 -16.69
CA GLY A 17 18.08 -2.10 -15.31
C GLY A 17 16.97 -1.17 -14.79
N ASP A 18 15.87 -1.02 -15.52
CA ASP A 18 14.70 -0.24 -15.08
C ASP A 18 13.80 -1.08 -14.15
N VAL A 19 14.34 -1.35 -12.97
CA VAL A 19 13.69 -2.13 -11.90
C VAL A 19 12.36 -1.51 -11.48
N ALA A 20 12.26 -0.18 -11.50
CA ALA A 20 11.07 0.54 -11.09
C ALA A 20 9.90 0.32 -12.06
N MET A 21 10.16 0.43 -13.37
CA MET A 21 9.14 0.18 -14.40
C MET A 21 8.73 -1.30 -14.43
N ALA A 22 9.70 -2.21 -14.36
CA ALA A 22 9.43 -3.65 -14.27
C ALA A 22 8.50 -3.99 -13.10
N ARG A 23 8.77 -3.42 -11.91
CA ARG A 23 7.94 -3.59 -10.71
C ARG A 23 6.52 -3.05 -10.91
N GLN A 24 6.38 -1.86 -11.50
CA GLN A 24 5.09 -1.24 -11.74
C GLN A 24 4.22 -2.11 -12.67
N ARG A 25 4.80 -2.57 -13.79
CA ARG A 25 4.10 -3.46 -14.72
C ARG A 25 3.73 -4.80 -14.07
N LEU A 26 4.64 -5.36 -13.27
CA LEU A 26 4.41 -6.62 -12.59
C LEU A 26 3.32 -6.50 -11.51
N ARG A 27 3.26 -5.39 -10.76
CA ARG A 27 2.13 -5.11 -9.84
C ARG A 27 0.79 -5.07 -10.57
N GLY A 28 0.73 -4.39 -11.71
CA GLY A 28 -0.49 -4.36 -12.54
C GLY A 28 -0.89 -5.75 -13.04
N LEU A 29 0.09 -6.59 -13.38
CA LEU A 29 -0.17 -7.96 -13.82
C LEU A 29 -0.67 -8.85 -12.68
N VAL A 30 -0.06 -8.77 -11.50
CA VAL A 30 -0.53 -9.46 -10.29
C VAL A 30 -1.93 -8.98 -9.90
N GLY A 31 -2.24 -7.69 -10.05
CA GLY A 31 -3.58 -7.17 -9.80
C GLY A 31 -4.64 -7.75 -10.74
N SER A 32 -4.27 -8.02 -11.99
CA SER A 32 -5.14 -8.64 -12.99
C SER A 32 -5.27 -10.17 -12.81
N TYR A 33 -4.22 -10.82 -12.32
CA TYR A 33 -4.13 -12.27 -12.13
C TYR A 33 -3.64 -12.61 -10.70
N PRO A 34 -4.43 -12.32 -9.66
CA PRO A 34 -4.01 -12.44 -8.26
C PRO A 34 -3.70 -13.88 -7.82
N GLU A 35 -4.25 -14.87 -8.53
CA GLU A 35 -4.06 -16.31 -8.32
C GLU A 35 -2.73 -16.83 -8.89
N ARG A 36 -2.08 -16.08 -9.79
CA ARG A 36 -0.82 -16.48 -10.43
C ARG A 36 0.36 -16.33 -9.47
N GLN A 37 0.67 -17.43 -8.79
CA GLN A 37 1.73 -17.49 -7.78
C GLN A 37 3.12 -17.17 -8.34
N ASP A 38 3.39 -17.53 -9.60
CA ASP A 38 4.64 -17.22 -10.30
C ASP A 38 4.87 -15.70 -10.41
N LEU A 39 3.83 -14.93 -10.73
CA LEU A 39 3.92 -13.47 -10.82
C LEU A 39 4.15 -12.83 -9.44
N ARG A 40 3.50 -13.36 -8.40
CA ARG A 40 3.68 -12.89 -7.03
C ARG A 40 5.10 -13.17 -6.54
N LEU A 41 5.63 -14.36 -6.80
CA LEU A 41 6.99 -14.72 -6.45
C LEU A 41 8.02 -13.87 -7.20
N GLN A 42 7.81 -13.62 -8.49
CA GLN A 42 8.67 -12.71 -9.25
C GLN A 42 8.67 -11.29 -8.65
N LEU A 43 7.53 -10.83 -8.14
CA LEU A 43 7.42 -9.53 -7.49
C LEU A 43 8.12 -9.53 -6.12
N ALA A 44 8.00 -10.62 -5.36
CA ALA A 44 8.72 -10.82 -4.11
C ALA A 44 10.25 -10.78 -4.33
N ASP A 45 10.74 -11.48 -5.35
CA ASP A 45 12.16 -11.48 -5.73
C ASP A 45 12.69 -10.06 -6.02
N LEU A 46 11.87 -9.23 -6.68
CA LEU A 46 12.23 -7.86 -6.99
C LEU A 46 12.36 -7.03 -5.72
N TYR A 47 11.39 -7.14 -4.81
CA TYR A 47 11.43 -6.46 -3.51
C TYR A 47 12.58 -6.95 -2.63
N ARG A 48 12.96 -8.22 -2.68
CA ARG A 48 14.16 -8.73 -1.99
C ARG A 48 15.42 -8.04 -2.47
N ARG A 49 15.60 -7.90 -3.79
CA ARG A 49 16.77 -7.24 -4.38
C ARG A 49 16.87 -5.77 -3.99
N GLU A 50 15.73 -5.13 -3.75
CA GLU A 50 15.65 -3.74 -3.29
C GLU A 50 15.73 -3.59 -1.76
N GLY A 51 15.82 -4.70 -1.01
CA GLY A 51 15.91 -4.68 0.45
C GLY A 51 14.57 -4.45 1.17
N HIS A 52 13.45 -4.58 0.48
CA HIS A 52 12.11 -4.38 1.02
C HIS A 52 11.50 -5.70 1.52
N ALA A 53 12.05 -6.23 2.63
CA ALA A 53 11.67 -7.54 3.17
C ALA A 53 10.17 -7.70 3.49
N GLY A 54 9.49 -6.67 4.00
CA GLY A 54 8.05 -6.77 4.30
C GLY A 54 7.17 -6.81 3.06
N GLN A 55 7.57 -6.15 1.97
CA GLN A 55 6.90 -6.29 0.68
C GLN A 55 7.22 -7.66 0.05
N ALA A 56 8.45 -8.15 0.15
CA ALA A 56 8.79 -9.51 -0.28
C ALA A 56 7.90 -10.54 0.44
N GLY A 57 7.77 -10.44 1.76
CA GLY A 57 6.92 -11.29 2.59
C GLY A 57 5.43 -11.23 2.24
N ARG A 58 4.92 -10.04 1.90
CA ARG A 58 3.54 -9.88 1.42
C ARG A 58 3.28 -10.70 0.15
N TRP A 59 4.18 -10.59 -0.83
CA TRP A 59 3.98 -11.22 -2.13
C TRP A 59 4.28 -12.72 -2.08
N SER A 60 5.24 -13.15 -1.25
CA SER A 60 5.55 -14.55 -0.96
C SER A 60 4.61 -15.21 0.06
N PHE A 61 3.68 -14.47 0.68
CA PHE A 61 2.79 -14.99 1.75
C PHE A 61 2.02 -16.27 1.37
N LEU A 62 1.72 -16.47 0.09
CA LEU A 62 1.02 -17.64 -0.43
C LEU A 62 1.96 -18.74 -0.94
N ALA A 63 3.27 -18.59 -0.79
CA ALA A 63 4.28 -19.60 -1.12
C ALA A 63 4.46 -20.58 0.05
N GLU A 64 4.67 -21.86 -0.27
CA GLU A 64 4.89 -22.88 0.77
C GLU A 64 6.17 -22.63 1.54
N ASP A 65 7.23 -22.24 0.83
CA ASP A 65 8.58 -21.99 1.30
C ASP A 65 8.85 -20.50 1.60
N ALA A 66 7.80 -19.74 1.92
CA ALA A 66 7.93 -18.34 2.30
C ALA A 66 8.91 -18.16 3.48
N ASP A 67 9.86 -17.23 3.32
CA ASP A 67 10.89 -16.95 4.32
C ASP A 67 10.26 -16.39 5.62
N PRO A 68 10.46 -17.05 6.79
CA PRO A 68 9.92 -16.59 8.05
C PRO A 68 10.32 -15.15 8.43
N GLU A 69 11.52 -14.70 8.07
CA GLU A 69 11.98 -13.33 8.36
C GLU A 69 11.21 -12.29 7.53
N GLU A 70 10.92 -12.60 6.28
CA GLU A 70 10.09 -11.78 5.40
C GLU A 70 8.64 -11.73 5.89
N LEU A 71 8.08 -12.87 6.33
CA LEU A 71 6.74 -12.91 6.90
C LEU A 71 6.66 -12.09 8.19
N ALA A 72 7.70 -12.14 9.04
CA ALA A 72 7.79 -11.30 10.22
C ALA A 72 7.91 -9.82 9.86
N ALA A 73 8.69 -9.47 8.83
CA ALA A 73 8.78 -8.10 8.33
C ALA A 73 7.44 -7.60 7.79
N PHE A 74 6.72 -8.43 7.04
CA PHE A 74 5.37 -8.14 6.57
C PHE A 74 4.42 -7.86 7.74
N ALA A 75 4.44 -8.68 8.79
CA ALA A 75 3.62 -8.46 9.97
C ALA A 75 3.96 -7.15 10.72
N ARG A 76 5.23 -6.73 10.74
CA ARG A 76 5.63 -5.43 11.33
C ARG A 76 5.18 -4.24 10.49
N ASP A 77 5.30 -4.34 9.17
CA ASP A 77 4.93 -3.25 8.25
C ASP A 77 3.40 -3.07 8.18
N TYR A 78 2.65 -4.15 8.42
CA TYR A 78 1.19 -4.18 8.43
C TYR A 78 0.69 -4.72 9.77
N PRO A 79 0.74 -3.92 10.85
CA PRO A 79 0.37 -4.37 12.19
C PRO A 79 -1.11 -4.78 12.29
N ASP A 80 -1.97 -4.12 11.51
CA ASP A 80 -3.40 -4.44 11.43
C ASP A 80 -3.64 -5.77 10.67
N PRO A 81 -4.17 -6.81 11.34
CA PRO A 81 -4.42 -8.11 10.72
C PRO A 81 -5.53 -8.07 9.64
N VAL A 82 -6.52 -7.18 9.75
CA VAL A 82 -7.56 -7.00 8.73
C VAL A 82 -6.94 -6.41 7.47
N LEU A 83 -6.05 -5.43 7.65
CA LEU A 83 -5.27 -4.89 6.54
C LEU A 83 -4.40 -5.97 5.90
N ARG A 84 -3.73 -6.81 6.69
CA ARG A 84 -2.94 -7.94 6.17
C ARG A 84 -3.79 -8.88 5.31
N MET A 85 -4.99 -9.26 5.77
CA MET A 85 -5.92 -10.07 4.95
C MET A 85 -6.20 -9.41 3.60
N ARG A 86 -6.43 -8.09 3.59
CA ARG A 86 -6.70 -7.34 2.35
C ARG A 86 -5.52 -7.33 1.39
N VAL A 87 -4.33 -7.01 1.88
CA VAL A 87 -3.14 -6.83 1.03
C VAL A 87 -2.54 -8.16 0.57
N VAL A 88 -2.79 -9.28 1.28
CA VAL A 88 -2.53 -10.64 0.79
C VAL A 88 -3.44 -10.93 -0.41
N GLY A 89 -4.70 -10.50 -0.35
CA GLY A 89 -5.62 -10.56 -1.48
C GLY A 89 -6.01 -11.99 -1.87
N TRP A 90 -6.08 -12.91 -0.90
CA TRP A 90 -6.65 -14.24 -1.11
C TRP A 90 -8.15 -14.12 -1.36
N ARG A 91 -8.66 -14.83 -2.39
CA ARG A 91 -10.05 -14.72 -2.88
C ARG A 91 -10.80 -16.07 -2.94
N ALA A 92 -10.17 -17.15 -2.52
CA ALA A 92 -10.73 -18.51 -2.56
C ALA A 92 -10.97 -19.05 -1.14
N ALA A 93 -11.47 -20.28 -1.01
CA ALA A 93 -11.56 -20.91 0.31
C ALA A 93 -10.16 -21.29 0.82
N GLU A 94 -9.95 -21.30 2.13
CA GLU A 94 -8.67 -21.74 2.73
C GLU A 94 -8.32 -23.18 2.34
N SER A 95 -9.34 -24.02 2.14
CA SER A 95 -9.20 -25.41 1.69
C SER A 95 -8.70 -25.56 0.25
N ASP A 96 -8.76 -24.48 -0.55
CA ASP A 96 -8.25 -24.48 -1.92
C ASP A 96 -6.73 -24.24 -1.97
N ALA A 97 -6.13 -23.83 -0.85
CA ALA A 97 -4.70 -23.68 -0.70
C ALA A 97 -4.03 -25.00 -0.29
N THR A 98 -2.70 -25.04 -0.42
CA THR A 98 -1.91 -26.16 0.09
C THR A 98 -1.94 -26.16 1.63
N PRO A 99 -1.73 -27.30 2.32
CA PRO A 99 -1.95 -27.38 3.76
C PRO A 99 -1.21 -26.33 4.59
N VAL A 100 0.03 -26.01 4.23
CA VAL A 100 0.86 -24.99 4.90
C VAL A 100 0.27 -23.59 4.71
N VAL A 101 -0.16 -23.27 3.49
CA VAL A 101 -0.74 -21.96 3.16
C VAL A 101 -2.13 -21.83 3.78
N ALA A 102 -2.93 -22.89 3.77
CA ALA A 102 -4.24 -22.96 4.41
C ALA A 102 -4.16 -22.67 5.90
N GLU A 103 -3.20 -23.29 6.61
CA GLU A 103 -2.96 -23.02 8.03
C GLU A 103 -2.57 -21.55 8.26
N ARG A 104 -1.65 -21.02 7.45
CA ARG A 104 -1.21 -19.62 7.54
C ARG A 104 -2.35 -18.63 7.30
N LEU A 105 -3.21 -18.90 6.32
CA LEU A 105 -4.42 -18.10 6.05
C LEU A 105 -5.40 -18.17 7.23
N ALA A 106 -5.67 -19.37 7.75
CA ALA A 106 -6.55 -19.56 8.90
C ALA A 106 -6.05 -18.81 10.15
N GLN A 107 -4.74 -18.84 10.42
CA GLN A 107 -4.12 -18.09 11.51
C GLN A 107 -4.32 -16.58 11.33
N LEU A 108 -4.09 -16.06 10.11
CA LEU A 108 -4.28 -14.65 9.80
C LEU A 108 -5.75 -14.22 9.96
N ARG A 109 -6.70 -15.02 9.46
CA ARG A 109 -8.13 -14.74 9.64
C ARG A 109 -8.53 -14.75 11.11
N ALA A 110 -8.08 -15.75 11.88
CA ALA A 110 -8.36 -15.81 13.31
C ALA A 110 -7.76 -14.63 14.10
N GLU A 111 -6.65 -14.06 13.64
CA GLU A 111 -6.09 -12.82 14.20
C GLU A 111 -6.97 -11.61 13.88
N ALA A 112 -7.43 -11.48 12.64
CA ALA A 112 -8.31 -10.41 12.22
C ALA A 112 -9.69 -10.45 12.89
N GLU A 113 -10.29 -11.65 13.01
CA GLU A 113 -11.57 -11.85 13.69
C GLU A 113 -11.49 -11.48 15.18
N ARG A 114 -10.36 -11.76 15.84
CA ARG A 114 -10.11 -11.32 17.22
C ARG A 114 -9.98 -9.80 17.34
N ALA A 115 -9.41 -9.14 16.34
CA ALA A 115 -9.25 -7.69 16.33
C ALA A 115 -10.59 -6.96 16.09
N GLU A 116 -11.44 -7.45 15.18
CA GLU A 116 -12.73 -6.85 14.84
C GLU A 116 -13.89 -7.31 15.74
N GLY A 117 -13.77 -8.48 16.40
CA GLY A 117 -14.80 -9.03 17.26
C GLY A 117 -15.96 -9.73 16.53
N HIS A 118 -15.80 -10.02 15.23
CA HIS A 118 -16.77 -10.78 14.45
C HIS A 118 -16.08 -11.65 13.38
N ALA A 119 -16.82 -12.61 12.83
CA ALA A 119 -16.32 -13.48 11.75
C ALA A 119 -16.05 -12.68 10.47
N LEU A 120 -14.98 -13.02 9.76
CA LEU A 120 -14.54 -12.37 8.52
C LEU A 120 -14.45 -13.39 7.38
N ALA A 121 -14.80 -12.97 6.16
CA ALA A 121 -14.70 -13.80 4.96
C ALA A 121 -13.66 -13.24 3.98
N TRP A 122 -12.97 -14.12 3.26
CA TRP A 122 -11.98 -13.76 2.24
C TRP A 122 -12.60 -13.20 0.96
N GLU A 123 -13.89 -13.46 0.69
CA GLU A 123 -14.53 -13.23 -0.61
C GLU A 123 -14.56 -11.75 -1.06
N HIS A 124 -14.15 -10.80 -0.23
CA HIS A 124 -14.14 -9.36 -0.55
C HIS A 124 -12.83 -8.64 -0.20
N SER A 125 -11.75 -9.36 0.13
CA SER A 125 -10.52 -8.71 0.64
C SER A 125 -9.57 -8.16 -0.43
N GLY A 126 -9.71 -8.51 -1.71
CA GLY A 126 -8.66 -8.21 -2.69
C GLY A 126 -8.82 -6.89 -3.43
N ASP A 127 -8.22 -5.81 -2.92
CA ASP A 127 -7.80 -4.67 -3.76
C ASP A 127 -6.26 -4.61 -3.80
N PRO A 128 -5.61 -5.04 -4.90
CA PRO A 128 -4.16 -4.98 -5.05
C PRO A 128 -3.60 -3.55 -4.98
N ASP A 129 -4.43 -2.55 -5.31
CA ASP A 129 -4.10 -1.12 -5.34
C ASP A 129 -4.49 -0.40 -4.03
N PHE A 130 -4.93 -1.14 -3.00
CA PHE A 130 -5.33 -0.57 -1.71
C PHE A 130 -4.26 0.34 -1.10
N GLU A 131 -2.98 -0.04 -1.20
CA GLU A 131 -1.87 0.81 -0.73
C GLU A 131 -1.77 2.12 -1.50
N GLN A 132 -1.91 2.08 -2.83
CA GLN A 132 -1.83 3.29 -3.66
C GLN A 132 -2.98 4.24 -3.31
N SER A 133 -4.20 3.72 -3.16
CA SER A 133 -5.36 4.49 -2.69
C SER A 133 -5.12 5.11 -1.31
N ARG A 134 -4.46 4.38 -0.40
CA ARG A 134 -4.13 4.89 0.95
C ARG A 134 -3.13 6.05 0.89
N TRP A 135 -2.08 5.95 0.08
CA TRP A 135 -1.09 7.01 -0.08
C TRP A 135 -1.66 8.24 -0.78
N GLU A 136 -2.50 8.06 -1.80
CA GLU A 136 -3.23 9.16 -2.46
C GLU A 136 -4.11 9.92 -1.47
N LYS A 137 -4.91 9.19 -0.66
CA LYS A 137 -5.74 9.79 0.39
C LYS A 137 -4.90 10.49 1.46
N ALA A 138 -3.76 9.92 1.86
CA ALA A 138 -2.88 10.55 2.83
C ALA A 138 -2.27 11.87 2.29
N LEU A 139 -1.83 11.89 1.03
CA LEU A 139 -1.32 13.10 0.37
C LEU A 139 -2.40 14.18 0.22
N GLU A 140 -3.63 13.78 -0.10
CA GLU A 140 -4.78 14.68 -0.17
C GLU A 140 -5.05 15.33 1.20
N VAL A 141 -5.13 14.55 2.27
CA VAL A 141 -5.36 15.05 3.63
C VAL A 141 -4.23 15.99 4.09
N VAL A 142 -2.97 15.63 3.83
CA VAL A 142 -1.82 16.48 4.15
C VAL A 142 -1.86 17.78 3.33
N GLY A 143 -2.19 17.70 2.05
CA GLY A 143 -2.34 18.86 1.16
C GLY A 143 -3.42 19.83 1.66
N ILE A 144 -4.61 19.31 2.02
CA ILE A 144 -5.70 20.10 2.58
C ILE A 144 -5.26 20.75 3.90
N SER A 145 -4.60 20.00 4.77
CA SER A 145 -4.14 20.50 6.08
C SER A 145 -3.12 21.62 5.92
N ALA A 146 -2.14 21.47 5.03
CA ALA A 146 -1.15 22.50 4.73
C ALA A 146 -1.79 23.74 4.10
N PHE A 147 -2.74 23.56 3.18
CA PHE A 147 -3.46 24.67 2.54
C PHE A 147 -4.28 25.47 3.56
N MET A 148 -5.00 24.80 4.47
CA MET A 148 -5.76 25.44 5.55
C MET A 148 -4.86 26.23 6.50
N LEU A 149 -3.67 25.70 6.81
CA LEU A 149 -2.68 26.41 7.62
C LEU A 149 -2.21 27.70 6.95
N VAL A 150 -1.91 27.66 5.64
CA VAL A 150 -1.50 28.85 4.87
C VAL A 150 -2.62 29.89 4.84
N LEU A 151 -3.87 29.48 4.62
CA LEU A 151 -5.02 30.39 4.65
C LEU A 151 -5.20 31.05 6.02
N ALA A 152 -5.05 30.30 7.11
CA ALA A 152 -5.11 30.84 8.47
C ALA A 152 -4.02 31.90 8.70
N LEU A 153 -2.78 31.62 8.27
CA LEU A 153 -1.67 32.58 8.37
C LEU A 153 -1.90 33.84 7.53
N MET A 154 -2.43 33.71 6.32
CA MET A 154 -2.78 34.87 5.47
C MET A 154 -3.89 35.71 6.09
N ALA A 155 -4.90 35.10 6.69
CA ALA A 155 -5.97 35.82 7.39
C ALA A 155 -5.40 36.60 8.58
N ILE A 156 -4.54 35.98 9.39
CA ILE A 156 -3.87 36.64 10.52
C ILE A 156 -3.01 37.81 10.03
N GLY A 157 -2.16 37.58 9.02
CA GLY A 157 -1.29 38.62 8.45
C GLY A 157 -2.08 39.78 7.84
N GLY A 158 -3.16 39.48 7.11
CA GLY A 158 -4.05 40.48 6.52
C GLY A 158 -4.74 41.34 7.59
N VAL A 159 -5.23 40.73 8.67
CA VAL A 159 -5.83 41.46 9.81
C VAL A 159 -4.79 42.35 10.49
N SER A 160 -3.58 41.85 10.75
CA SER A 160 -2.50 42.66 11.32
C SER A 160 -2.13 43.86 10.44
N PHE A 161 -2.08 43.67 9.11
CA PHE A 161 -1.78 44.74 8.16
C PHE A 161 -2.85 45.84 8.16
N VAL A 162 -4.14 45.48 8.18
CA VAL A 162 -5.25 46.44 8.26
C VAL A 162 -5.19 47.25 9.56
N ILE A 163 -4.96 46.59 10.70
CA ILE A 163 -4.87 47.26 12.01
C ILE A 163 -3.71 48.26 12.02
N GLN A 164 -2.54 47.90 11.48
CA GLN A 164 -1.41 48.83 11.39
C GLN A 164 -1.65 49.97 10.41
N GLY A 165 -2.29 49.71 9.27
CA GLY A 165 -2.67 50.76 8.31
C GLY A 165 -3.60 51.80 8.91
N VAL A 166 -4.65 51.36 9.63
CA VAL A 166 -5.60 52.25 10.32
C VAL A 166 -4.88 53.11 11.37
N LYS A 167 -3.98 52.52 12.17
CA LYS A 167 -3.19 53.26 13.16
C LYS A 167 -2.29 54.32 12.51
N THR A 168 -1.62 53.97 11.41
CA THR A 168 -0.74 54.90 10.68
C THR A 168 -1.53 56.08 10.10
N VAL A 169 -2.70 55.84 9.52
CA VAL A 169 -3.56 56.90 8.97
C VAL A 169 -4.14 57.78 10.08
N ALA A 170 -4.61 57.20 11.19
CA ALA A 170 -5.11 57.97 12.32
C ALA A 170 -4.04 58.92 12.90
N ALA A 171 -2.79 58.47 12.97
CA ALA A 171 -1.67 59.29 13.44
C ALA A 171 -1.30 60.47 12.52
N TRP A 172 -1.85 60.55 11.30
CA TRP A 172 -1.64 61.70 10.40
C TRP A 172 -2.71 62.79 10.59
N PHE A 173 -3.78 62.48 11.33
CA PHE A 173 -4.91 63.39 11.57
C PHE A 173 -4.97 63.94 13.01
N ASP A 174 -4.05 63.52 13.88
CA ASP A 174 -3.75 64.13 15.20
C ASP A 174 -2.54 65.09 15.09
#